data_AF-A0A9W4RSF1-F1
#
_entry.id   AF-A0A9W4RSF1-F1
#
_cell.length_a   1.000
_cell.length_b   1.000
_cell.length_c   1.000
_cell.angle_alpha   90.00
_cell.angle_beta   90.00
_cell.angle_gamma   90.00
#
_symmetry.space_group_name_H-M   'P 1'
#
loop_
_entity.id
_entity.type
_entity.pdbx_description
1 polymer ?
#
loop_
_entity_poly.entity_id
_entity_poly.type
_entity_poly.pdbx_seq_one_letter_code
_entity_poly.pdbx_strand_id
1 'polypeptide(L)' 'LLMERQGANDNRPVPNGACCVANTSLKQDVCNVNGQTGRCVPDSINNCGAQLTCIEDSRLTCDPNTLERGRPLCRRTPGA' A
#
# COMPACT_ATOMS: atom_id res chain seq x y z
N LEU A 1 -7.56 24.22 -7.45
CA LEU A 1 -6.94 22.97 -7.94
C LEU A 1 -5.50 22.88 -7.39
N LEU A 2 -5.34 22.68 -6.07
CA LEU A 2 -4.02 22.65 -5.41
C LEU A 2 -3.52 21.22 -5.11
N MET A 3 -4.33 20.20 -5.43
CA MET A 3 -4.05 18.79 -5.10
C MET A 3 -3.45 17.98 -6.25
N GLU A 4 -3.28 18.55 -7.45
CA GLU A 4 -2.84 17.80 -8.65
C GLU A 4 -1.31 17.67 -8.82
N ARG A 5 -0.51 18.06 -7.82
CA ARG A 5 0.97 18.06 -7.93
C ARG A 5 1.71 17.32 -6.84
N GLN A 6 1.03 16.59 -5.97
CA GLN A 6 1.72 15.62 -5.13
C GLN A 6 1.97 14.37 -6.00
N GLY A 7 3.24 14.06 -6.29
CA GLY A 7 3.60 12.81 -6.94
C GLY A 7 3.08 11.61 -6.14
N ALA A 8 3.16 10.41 -6.72
CA ALA A 8 2.73 9.20 -6.04
C ALA A 8 3.26 9.15 -4.59
N ASN A 9 2.39 8.78 -3.64
CA ASN A 9 2.71 8.70 -2.21
C ASN A 9 3.25 10.01 -1.62
N ASP A 10 2.74 11.16 -2.03
CA ASP A 10 3.24 12.49 -1.65
C ASP A 10 4.76 12.65 -1.91
N ASN A 11 5.21 12.10 -3.04
CA ASN A 11 6.62 12.02 -3.46
C ASN A 11 7.49 11.05 -2.63
N ARG A 12 6.91 10.20 -1.77
CA ARG A 12 7.62 9.04 -1.23
C ARG A 12 7.85 7.99 -2.33
N PRO A 13 8.84 7.09 -2.17
CA PRO A 13 9.05 6.00 -3.12
C PRO A 13 7.78 5.16 -3.33
N VAL A 14 7.60 4.70 -4.57
CA VAL A 14 6.65 3.62 -4.92
C VAL A 14 7.46 2.33 -4.92
N PRO A 15 7.42 1.51 -3.85
CA PRO A 15 8.23 0.30 -3.78
C PRO A 15 7.82 -0.70 -4.85
N ASN A 16 8.79 -1.46 -5.36
CA ASN A 16 8.56 -2.59 -6.24
C ASN A 16 9.11 -3.86 -5.58
N GLY A 17 8.24 -4.82 -5.27
CA GLY A 17 8.58 -6.05 -4.56
C GLY A 17 7.59 -6.36 -3.43
N ALA A 18 7.81 -7.47 -2.74
CA ALA A 18 6.88 -7.99 -1.75
C ALA A 18 6.76 -7.14 -0.47
N CYS A 19 7.78 -6.35 -0.15
CA CYS A 19 7.87 -5.53 1.06
C CYS A 19 8.01 -4.05 0.71
N CYS A 20 7.35 -3.19 1.48
CA CYS A 20 7.46 -1.74 1.32
C CYS A 20 8.70 -1.18 2.01
N VAL A 21 9.07 0.06 1.68
CA VAL A 21 10.32 0.65 2.19
C VAL A 21 10.22 0.90 3.69
N ALA A 22 11.08 0.23 4.47
CA ALA A 22 11.13 0.38 5.92
C ALA A 22 11.27 1.85 6.35
N ASN A 23 10.52 2.23 7.39
CA ASN A 23 10.53 3.58 7.99
C ASN A 23 10.17 4.74 7.02
N THR A 24 9.83 4.44 5.76
CA THR A 24 9.58 5.43 4.71
C THR A 24 8.17 5.30 4.15
N SER A 25 7.78 4.10 3.72
CA SER A 25 6.43 3.85 3.22
C SER A 25 5.40 3.94 4.34
N LEU A 26 4.28 4.60 4.05
CA LEU A 26 3.13 4.68 4.93
C LEU A 26 2.06 3.65 4.54
N LYS A 27 1.17 3.34 5.47
CA LYS A 27 0.00 2.51 5.17
C LYS A 27 -0.81 3.17 4.05
N GLN A 28 -1.31 2.36 3.14
CA GLN A 28 -2.03 2.74 1.93
C GLN A 28 -1.20 3.45 0.85
N ASP A 29 0.13 3.55 1.01
CA ASP A 29 0.99 3.93 -0.10
C ASP A 29 0.82 2.96 -1.28
N VAL A 30 0.87 3.49 -2.51
CA VAL A 30 0.88 2.69 -3.72
C VAL A 30 2.22 1.97 -3.79
N CYS A 31 2.19 0.71 -4.18
CA CYS A 31 3.36 -0.10 -4.46
C CYS A 31 3.12 -0.93 -5.74
N ASN A 32 4.17 -1.59 -6.23
CA ASN A 32 4.09 -2.56 -7.30
C ASN A 32 4.60 -3.92 -6.80
N VAL A 33 3.93 -5.00 -7.17
CA VAL A 33 4.37 -6.38 -6.86
C VAL A 33 3.88 -7.30 -7.96
N ASN A 34 4.72 -8.23 -8.41
CA ASN A 34 4.38 -9.18 -9.49
C ASN A 34 3.85 -8.51 -10.77
N GLY A 35 4.35 -7.31 -11.10
CA GLY A 35 3.91 -6.53 -12.27
C GLY A 35 2.54 -5.86 -12.13
N GLN A 36 1.91 -5.91 -10.95
CA GLN A 36 0.62 -5.30 -10.65
C GLN A 36 0.77 -4.15 -9.66
N THR A 37 -0.20 -3.23 -9.67
CA THR A 37 -0.34 -2.21 -8.63
C THR A 37 -0.89 -2.81 -7.34
N GLY A 38 -0.55 -2.19 -6.21
CA GLY A 38 -0.99 -2.64 -4.90
C GLY A 38 -0.97 -1.56 -3.84
N ARG A 39 -1.11 -1.98 -2.58
CA ARG A 39 -1.00 -1.11 -1.40
C ARG A 39 -0.05 -1.68 -0.37
N CYS A 40 0.71 -0.78 0.27
CA CYS A 40 1.44 -1.06 1.48
C CYS A 40 0.47 -1.19 2.66
N VAL A 41 0.24 -2.41 3.16
CA VAL A 41 -0.68 -2.68 4.26
C VAL A 41 -0.01 -3.48 5.37
N PRO A 42 -0.52 -3.41 6.62
CA PRO A 42 -0.09 -4.32 7.68
C PRO A 42 -0.58 -5.73 7.35
N ASP A 43 0.36 -6.64 7.04
CA ASP A 43 0.12 -8.05 6.79
C ASP A 43 1.45 -8.81 6.93
N SER A 44 1.39 -10.11 7.22
CA SER A 44 2.56 -10.97 7.41
C SER A 44 2.77 -11.99 6.27
N ILE A 45 1.89 -12.06 5.27
CA ILE A 45 1.87 -13.11 4.25
C ILE A 45 3.19 -13.26 3.47
N ASN A 46 3.92 -12.15 3.28
CA ASN A 46 5.19 -12.13 2.55
C ASN A 46 6.42 -12.09 3.46
N ASN A 47 6.27 -12.32 4.77
CA ASN A 47 7.38 -12.36 5.74
C ASN A 47 8.24 -11.09 5.80
N CYS A 48 7.63 -9.91 5.63
CA CYS A 48 8.33 -8.61 5.64
C CYS A 48 8.77 -8.13 7.05
N GLY A 49 8.63 -8.98 8.08
CA GLY A 49 8.97 -8.65 9.46
C GLY A 49 8.16 -7.46 9.97
N ALA A 50 8.84 -6.39 10.40
CA ALA A 50 8.20 -5.17 10.89
C ALA A 50 7.79 -4.19 9.78
N GLN A 51 8.14 -4.47 8.51
CA GLN A 51 7.77 -3.62 7.37
C GLN A 51 6.32 -3.86 6.95
N LEU A 52 5.74 -2.91 6.21
CA LEU A 52 4.47 -3.13 5.54
C LEU A 52 4.67 -4.09 4.36
N THR A 53 3.63 -4.87 4.08
CA THR A 53 3.60 -5.78 2.93
C THR A 53 2.96 -5.09 1.74
N CYS A 54 3.56 -5.21 0.55
CA CYS A 54 2.92 -4.80 -0.69
C CYS A 54 2.01 -5.93 -1.18
N ILE A 55 0.72 -5.64 -1.32
CA ILE A 55 -0.29 -6.61 -1.74
C ILE A 55 -1.01 -6.07 -2.97
N GLU A 56 -1.19 -6.92 -3.98
CA GLU A 56 -1.88 -6.58 -5.23
C GLU A 56 -3.28 -6.03 -4.94
N ASP A 57 -3.70 -5.01 -5.69
CA ASP A 57 -5.04 -4.41 -5.54
C ASP A 57 -6.17 -5.45 -5.69
N SER A 58 -5.95 -6.49 -6.51
CA SER A 58 -6.88 -7.61 -6.73
C SER A 58 -7.07 -8.53 -5.50
N ARG A 59 -6.20 -8.42 -4.49
CA ARG A 59 -6.24 -9.20 -3.23
C ARG A 59 -6.59 -8.31 -2.04
N LEU A 60 -7.07 -7.09 -2.27
CA LEU A 60 -7.45 -6.14 -1.23
C LEU A 60 -8.97 -5.93 -1.21
N THR A 61 -9.52 -5.83 0.00
CA THR A 61 -10.83 -5.23 0.24
C THR A 61 -10.61 -3.84 0.83
N CYS A 62 -11.23 -2.82 0.22
CA CYS A 62 -11.09 -1.43 0.63
C CYS A 62 -12.42 -0.85 1.11
N ASP A 63 -12.40 -0.14 2.24
CA ASP A 63 -13.51 0.67 2.70
C ASP A 63 -13.28 2.13 2.25
N PRO A 64 -14.09 2.66 1.31
CA PRO A 64 -13.95 4.03 0.84
C PRO A 64 -14.36 5.08 1.87
N ASN A 65 -15.11 4.70 2.92
CA ASN A 65 -15.59 5.63 3.94
C ASN A 65 -14.63 5.80 5.11
N THR A 66 -13.67 4.88 5.26
CA THR A 66 -12.62 4.95 6.28
C THR A 66 -11.29 5.30 5.63
N LEU A 67 -10.68 6.40 6.05
CA LEU A 67 -9.36 6.80 5.56
C LEU A 67 -8.26 6.42 6.55
N GLU A 68 -7.16 5.85 6.03
CA GLU A 68 -5.92 5.64 6.76
C GLU A 68 -4.79 6.37 6.02
N ARG A 69 -4.14 7.32 6.70
CA ARG A 69 -3.10 8.20 6.10
C ARG A 69 -3.57 8.92 4.83
N GLY A 70 -4.84 9.32 4.79
CA GLY A 70 -5.42 10.11 3.70
C GLY A 70 -5.92 9.31 2.50
N ARG A 71 -5.97 7.98 2.58
CA ARG A 71 -6.45 7.09 1.51
C ARG A 71 -7.44 6.05 2.04
N PRO A 72 -8.32 5.49 1.20
CA PRO A 72 -9.22 4.41 1.60
C PRO A 72 -8.48 3.29 2.33
N LEU A 73 -9.07 2.83 3.42
CA LEU A 73 -8.55 1.75 4.22
C LEU A 73 -8.64 0.44 3.43
N CYS A 74 -7.52 -0.03 2.91
CA CYS A 74 -7.42 -1.35 2.30
C CYS A 74 -6.72 -2.35 3.24
N ARG A 75 -7.17 -3.60 3.21
CA ARG A 75 -6.57 -4.75 3.88
C ARG A 75 -6.63 -5.97 2.96
N ARG A 76 -5.77 -6.95 3.17
CA ARG A 76 -5.83 -8.20 2.40
C ARG A 76 -7.17 -8.88 2.63
N THR A 77 -7.79 -9.33 1.54
CA THR A 77 -8.99 -10.14 1.58
C THR A 77 -8.69 -11.45 2.32
N PRO A 78 -9.49 -11.84 3.32
CA PRO A 78 -9.30 -13.11 4.01
C PRO A 78 -9.29 -14.29 3.01
N GLY A 79 -8.28 -15.16 3.11
CA GLY A 79 -8.12 -16.31 2.22
C GLY A 79 -7.49 -16.03 0.85
N ALA A 80 -7.14 -14.76 0.55
CA ALA A 80 -6.43 -14.38 -0.67
C ALA A 80 -4.93 -14.63 -0.62
#